data_AF-A0A842MHV4-F1
#
_entry.id   AF-A0A842MHV4-F1
#
_cell.length_a   1.000
_cell.length_b   1.000
_cell.length_c   1.000
_cell.angle_alpha   90.00
_cell.angle_beta   90.00
_cell.angle_gamma   90.00
#
_symmetry.space_group_name_H-M   'P 1'
#
loop_
_entity.id
_entity.type
_entity.pdbx_description
1 polymer ?
#
loop_
_entity_poly.entity_id
_entity_poly.type
_entity_poly.pdbx_seq_one_letter_code
_entity_poly.pdbx_strand_id
1 'polypeptide(L)'
;MNLKATSRKNAIHVMVAYTGGCNGCDIEIVNAVLSPRYDVEQYRVLLTWNPREADVLIVSGVVAWQMVEPLKKIYNSIPDPKGVVAVGACAVNGNVYKNLVGDIGQNEEIWAPVETVIPVDVKVPGCAPRPEDVIAGVVKALPKILEAP
;
A
#
# COMPACT_ATOMS: atom_id res chain seq x y z
N MET A 1 -2.90 17.41 23.67
CA MET A 1 -2.91 16.97 22.25
C MET A 1 -3.29 18.17 21.38
N ASN A 2 -2.52 18.48 20.33
CA ASN A 2 -2.85 19.53 19.36
C ASN A 2 -4.08 19.11 18.55
N LEU A 3 -5.00 20.05 18.26
CA LEU A 3 -6.21 19.81 17.46
C LEU A 3 -5.91 19.13 16.12
N LYS A 4 -4.80 19.50 15.45
CA LYS A 4 -4.35 18.90 14.19
C LYS A 4 -4.06 17.41 14.34
N ALA A 5 -3.33 17.02 15.39
CA ALA A 5 -2.99 15.63 15.67
C ALA A 5 -4.24 14.80 16.04
N THR A 6 -5.14 15.40 16.84
CA THR A 6 -6.43 14.77 17.17
C THR A 6 -7.28 14.55 15.93
N SER A 7 -7.32 15.53 15.01
CA SER A 7 -8.08 15.40 13.76
C SER A 7 -7.53 14.29 12.88
N ARG A 8 -6.21 14.26 12.63
CA ARG A 8 -5.57 13.22 11.79
C ARG A 8 -5.76 11.81 12.36
N LYS A 9 -5.72 11.65 13.67
CA LYS A 9 -5.94 10.34 14.32
C LYS A 9 -7.37 9.82 14.13
N ASN A 10 -8.33 10.71 13.90
CA ASN A 10 -9.75 10.38 13.88
C ASN A 10 -10.34 10.18 12.48
N ALA A 11 -9.55 10.35 11.43
CA ALA A 11 -9.96 10.05 10.07
C ALA A 11 -8.69 9.70 9.28
N ILE A 12 -8.49 8.40 9.05
CA ILE A 12 -7.36 7.89 8.28
C ILE A 12 -7.92 7.31 7.00
N HIS A 13 -7.51 7.84 5.85
CA HIS A 13 -7.92 7.35 4.56
C HIS A 13 -6.82 6.48 3.96
N VAL A 14 -7.15 5.21 3.70
CA VAL A 14 -6.27 4.28 3.00
C VAL A 14 -6.71 4.19 1.55
N MET A 15 -5.75 4.20 0.62
CA MET A 15 -6.00 3.98 -0.81
C MET A 15 -5.21 2.76 -1.27
N VAL A 16 -5.86 1.87 -2.00
CA VAL A 16 -5.20 0.70 -2.58
C VAL A 16 -4.85 0.97 -4.04
N ALA A 17 -3.59 0.75 -4.40
CA ALA A 17 -3.09 0.78 -5.75
C ALA A 17 -2.62 -0.61 -6.16
N TYR A 18 -3.44 -1.28 -6.98
CA TYR A 18 -3.05 -2.50 -7.67
C TYR A 18 -2.11 -2.18 -8.82
N THR A 19 -0.91 -2.76 -8.82
CA THR A 19 0.12 -2.43 -9.82
C THR A 19 0.49 -3.59 -10.75
N GLY A 20 -0.07 -4.79 -10.50
CA GLY A 20 0.16 -5.99 -11.30
C GLY A 20 0.14 -7.27 -10.45
N GLY A 21 0.11 -8.44 -11.09
CA GLY A 21 0.09 -9.75 -10.40
C GLY A 21 -1.25 -10.47 -10.45
N CYS A 22 -1.62 -11.16 -9.36
CA CYS A 22 -2.79 -12.05 -9.30
C CYS A 22 -3.97 -11.51 -8.47
N ASN A 23 -3.90 -10.27 -7.98
CA ASN A 23 -4.93 -9.61 -7.15
C ASN A 23 -5.19 -10.25 -5.75
N GLY A 24 -4.54 -11.36 -5.39
CA GLY A 24 -4.78 -12.02 -4.10
C GLY A 24 -4.55 -11.12 -2.87
N CYS A 25 -3.59 -10.19 -2.93
CA CYS A 25 -3.34 -9.25 -1.82
C CYS A 25 -4.44 -8.19 -1.72
N ASP A 26 -5.00 -7.73 -2.83
CA ASP A 26 -6.08 -6.74 -2.87
C ASP A 26 -7.33 -7.26 -2.19
N ILE A 27 -7.67 -8.53 -2.40
CA ILE A 27 -8.79 -9.19 -1.72
C ILE A 27 -8.59 -9.18 -0.20
N GLU A 28 -7.39 -9.49 0.29
CA GLU A 28 -7.11 -9.47 1.73
C GLU A 28 -7.06 -8.05 2.32
N ILE A 29 -6.62 -7.05 1.54
CA ILE A 29 -6.68 -5.65 1.96
C ILE A 29 -8.14 -5.18 2.05
N VAL A 30 -8.96 -5.49 1.05
CA VAL A 30 -10.39 -5.16 1.07
C VAL A 30 -11.11 -5.92 2.19
N ASN A 31 -10.76 -7.18 2.45
CA ASN A 31 -11.26 -7.93 3.59
C ASN A 31 -10.88 -7.27 4.92
N ALA A 32 -9.65 -6.79 5.07
CA ALA A 32 -9.22 -6.08 6.28
C ALA A 32 -10.09 -4.85 6.56
N VAL A 33 -10.53 -4.13 5.52
CA VAL A 33 -11.33 -2.91 5.66
C VAL A 33 -12.83 -3.18 5.77
N LEU A 34 -13.38 -3.95 4.84
CA LEU A 34 -14.84 -4.06 4.63
C LEU A 34 -15.46 -5.35 5.17
N SER A 35 -14.66 -6.36 5.55
CA SER A 35 -15.22 -7.58 6.11
C SER A 35 -15.72 -7.34 7.53
N PRO A 36 -16.94 -7.76 7.91
CA PRO A 36 -17.45 -7.65 9.29
C PRO A 36 -16.58 -8.33 10.34
N ARG A 37 -15.70 -9.25 9.93
CA ARG A 37 -14.78 -9.94 10.84
C ARG A 37 -13.66 -9.02 11.37
N TYR A 38 -13.19 -8.10 10.53
CA TYR A 38 -12.04 -7.22 10.84
C TYR A 38 -12.49 -5.77 11.03
N ASP A 39 -13.38 -5.31 10.14
CA ASP A 39 -14.09 -4.03 10.20
C ASP A 39 -13.24 -2.89 10.76
N VAL A 40 -12.14 -2.53 10.06
CA VAL A 40 -11.29 -1.43 10.54
C VAL A 40 -11.95 -0.07 10.42
N GLU A 41 -13.07 0.03 9.69
CA GLU A 41 -13.89 1.23 9.59
C GLU A 41 -14.43 1.66 10.97
N GLN A 42 -14.69 0.73 11.89
CA GLN A 42 -15.05 1.06 13.28
C GLN A 42 -13.99 1.91 14.01
N TYR A 43 -12.72 1.83 13.56
CA TYR A 43 -11.60 2.64 14.06
C TYR A 43 -11.32 3.88 13.22
N ARG A 44 -12.27 4.27 12.35
CA ARG A 44 -12.22 5.45 11.48
C ARG A 44 -11.10 5.38 10.42
N VAL A 45 -10.83 4.17 9.95
CA VAL A 45 -9.97 3.90 8.79
C VAL A 45 -10.87 3.63 7.59
N LEU A 46 -10.85 4.53 6.60
CA LEU A 46 -11.75 4.49 5.45
C LEU A 46 -10.99 4.17 4.17
N LEU A 47 -11.58 3.33 3.31
CA LEU A 47 -11.06 3.09 1.97
C LEU A 47 -11.48 4.23 1.05
N THR A 48 -10.52 4.92 0.43
CA THR A 48 -10.74 5.93 -0.61
C THR A 48 -10.11 5.52 -1.93
N TRP A 49 -10.69 6.04 -3.02
CA TRP A 49 -10.17 5.88 -4.39
C TRP A 49 -9.62 7.19 -4.95
N ASN A 50 -9.76 8.29 -4.21
CA ASN A 50 -9.22 9.58 -4.59
C ASN A 50 -7.85 9.78 -3.92
N PRO A 51 -6.73 9.84 -4.67
CA PRO A 51 -5.41 10.04 -4.08
C PRO A 51 -5.32 11.36 -3.30
N ARG A 52 -6.08 12.39 -3.68
CA ARG A 52 -6.05 13.69 -2.99
C ARG A 52 -6.63 13.65 -1.58
N GLU A 53 -7.36 12.60 -1.24
CA GLU A 53 -7.96 12.38 0.08
C GLU A 53 -7.21 11.33 0.90
N ALA A 54 -6.24 10.62 0.30
CA ALA A 54 -5.55 9.51 0.96
C ALA A 54 -4.49 10.02 1.95
N ASP A 55 -4.33 9.31 3.05
CA ASP A 55 -3.23 9.48 4.00
C ASP A 55 -2.20 8.34 3.87
N VAL A 56 -2.67 7.14 3.52
CA VAL A 56 -1.83 5.94 3.34
C VAL A 56 -2.07 5.35 1.95
N LEU A 57 -1.01 5.23 1.17
CA LEU A 57 -1.00 4.47 -0.09
C LEU A 57 -0.56 3.03 0.17
N ILE A 58 -1.46 2.09 -0.03
CA ILE A 58 -1.18 0.66 0.00
C ILE A 58 -0.92 0.19 -1.43
N VAL A 59 0.27 -0.30 -1.71
CA VAL A 59 0.64 -0.84 -3.02
C VAL A 59 0.67 -2.36 -2.96
N SER A 60 -0.14 -2.99 -3.80
CA SER A 60 -0.21 -4.44 -3.94
C SER A 60 0.38 -4.88 -5.27
N GLY A 61 0.97 -6.08 -5.24
CA GLY A 61 1.49 -6.71 -6.45
C GLY A 61 2.85 -6.22 -6.92
N VAL A 62 3.31 -6.77 -8.03
CA VAL A 62 4.49 -6.23 -8.73
C VAL A 62 4.10 -5.01 -9.54
N VAL A 63 5.03 -4.09 -9.78
CA VAL A 63 4.73 -2.92 -10.62
C VAL A 63 4.96 -3.29 -12.08
N ALA A 64 3.88 -3.59 -12.81
CA ALA A 64 3.97 -3.79 -14.26
C ALA A 64 4.48 -2.52 -14.95
N TRP A 65 5.20 -2.64 -16.06
CA TRP A 65 5.80 -1.50 -16.76
C TRP A 65 4.78 -0.40 -17.09
N GLN A 66 3.55 -0.76 -17.47
CA GLN A 66 2.48 0.19 -17.76
C GLN A 66 2.05 0.98 -16.50
N MET A 67 2.25 0.42 -15.31
CA MET A 67 1.83 0.96 -14.04
C MET A 67 2.89 1.82 -13.36
N VAL A 68 4.14 1.84 -13.84
CA VAL A 68 5.24 2.64 -13.27
C VAL A 68 4.88 4.13 -13.23
N GLU A 69 4.51 4.70 -14.37
CA GLU A 69 4.19 6.13 -14.47
C GLU A 69 2.85 6.49 -13.79
N PRO A 70 1.77 5.71 -13.95
CA PRO A 70 0.55 5.89 -13.16
C PRO A 70 0.78 5.85 -11.65
N LEU A 71 1.60 4.93 -11.14
CA LEU A 71 1.89 4.81 -9.70
C LEU A 71 2.60 6.06 -9.18
N LYS A 72 3.60 6.57 -9.92
CA LYS A 72 4.29 7.82 -9.55
C LYS A 72 3.31 9.00 -9.51
N LYS A 73 2.40 9.10 -10.49
CA LYS A 73 1.36 10.15 -10.52
C LYS A 73 0.40 10.06 -9.34
N ILE A 74 -0.03 8.85 -8.97
CA ILE A 74 -0.84 8.61 -7.79
C ILE A 74 -0.09 9.08 -6.55
N TYR A 75 1.13 8.57 -6.32
CA TYR A 75 1.96 8.93 -5.18
C TYR A 75 2.18 10.44 -5.04
N ASN A 76 2.48 11.13 -6.15
CA ASN A 76 2.69 12.58 -6.17
C ASN A 76 1.40 13.40 -5.97
N SER A 77 0.23 12.81 -6.24
CA SER A 77 -1.07 13.48 -6.06
C SER A 77 -1.59 13.42 -4.63
N ILE A 78 -1.04 12.52 -3.82
CA ILE A 78 -1.38 12.39 -2.41
C ILE A 78 -0.73 13.55 -1.64
N PRO A 79 -1.43 14.28 -0.75
CA PRO A 79 -0.84 15.36 0.05
C PRO A 79 0.20 14.86 1.05
N ASP A 80 1.05 15.74 1.57
CA ASP A 80 1.92 15.42 2.70
C ASP A 80 1.29 15.86 4.04
N PRO A 81 1.48 15.08 5.12
CA PRO A 81 2.25 13.84 5.22
C PRO A 81 1.49 12.61 4.72
N LYS A 82 2.20 11.69 4.04
CA LYS A 82 1.66 10.40 3.58
C LYS A 82 2.52 9.21 4.00
N GLY A 83 1.86 8.07 4.20
CA GLY A 83 2.51 6.77 4.39
C GLY A 83 2.40 5.88 3.15
N VAL A 84 3.43 5.08 2.87
CA VAL A 84 3.41 4.07 1.80
C VAL A 84 3.66 2.68 2.36
N VAL A 85 2.75 1.75 2.09
CA VAL A 85 2.81 0.36 2.55
C VAL A 85 2.84 -0.58 1.35
N ALA A 86 3.93 -1.34 1.18
CA ALA A 86 4.01 -2.40 0.19
C ALA A 86 3.46 -3.70 0.77
N VAL A 87 2.42 -4.27 0.16
CA VAL A 87 1.71 -5.45 0.66
C VAL A 87 1.89 -6.63 -0.28
N GLY A 88 2.36 -7.73 0.31
CA GLY A 88 2.59 -9.00 -0.37
C GLY A 88 4.01 -9.17 -0.87
N ALA A 89 4.43 -10.43 -1.01
CA ALA A 89 5.76 -10.81 -1.47
C ALA A 89 6.06 -10.24 -2.86
N CYS A 90 5.06 -10.17 -3.75
CA CYS A 90 5.19 -9.54 -5.06
C CYS A 90 5.63 -8.08 -4.94
N ALA A 91 4.99 -7.29 -4.08
CA ALA A 91 5.34 -5.88 -3.86
C ALA A 91 6.70 -5.72 -3.15
N VAL A 92 7.03 -6.65 -2.25
CA VAL A 92 8.23 -6.59 -1.40
C VAL A 92 9.50 -7.11 -2.09
N ASN A 93 9.41 -8.06 -3.01
CA ASN A 93 10.59 -8.65 -3.67
C ASN A 93 10.35 -9.25 -5.08
N GLY A 94 9.16 -9.11 -5.66
CA GLY A 94 8.80 -9.65 -6.98
C GLY A 94 8.22 -11.06 -6.96
N ASN A 95 8.56 -11.87 -5.95
CA ASN A 95 8.12 -13.25 -5.75
C ASN A 95 8.05 -14.06 -7.05
N VAL A 96 6.91 -14.70 -7.35
CA VAL A 96 6.68 -15.54 -8.53
C VAL A 96 6.85 -14.80 -9.86
N TYR A 97 6.82 -13.46 -9.85
CA TYR A 97 6.97 -12.62 -11.04
C TYR A 97 8.42 -12.13 -11.25
N LYS A 98 9.33 -12.41 -10.31
CA LYS A 98 10.72 -11.90 -10.36
C LYS A 98 11.47 -12.32 -11.63
N ASN A 99 11.29 -13.57 -12.06
CA ASN A 99 11.99 -14.15 -13.21
C ASN A 99 11.03 -14.46 -14.37
N LEU A 100 10.01 -13.61 -14.60
CA LEU A 100 9.00 -13.90 -15.62
C LEU A 100 9.60 -14.05 -17.04
N VAL A 101 10.73 -13.38 -17.30
CA VAL A 101 11.45 -13.42 -18.59
C VAL A 101 12.68 -14.36 -18.51
N GLY A 102 12.70 -15.28 -17.55
CA GLY A 102 13.80 -16.24 -17.31
C GLY A 102 14.97 -15.65 -16.50
N ASP A 103 16.13 -16.31 -16.55
CA ASP A 103 17.37 -15.86 -15.87
C ASP A 103 18.09 -14.72 -16.62
N ILE A 104 17.40 -14.10 -17.58
CA ILE A 104 17.94 -13.06 -18.47
C ILE A 104 17.81 -11.69 -17.78
N GLY A 105 18.65 -11.44 -16.78
CA GLY A 105 18.80 -10.11 -16.17
C GLY A 105 17.52 -9.50 -15.58
N GLN A 106 17.51 -8.18 -15.44
CA GLN A 106 16.39 -7.43 -14.88
C GLN A 106 15.23 -7.40 -15.88
N ASN A 107 14.05 -7.84 -15.45
CA ASN A 107 12.86 -7.86 -16.27
C ASN A 107 12.32 -6.43 -16.49
N GLU A 108 12.50 -5.85 -17.68
CA GLU A 108 12.02 -4.49 -17.99
C GLU A 108 10.49 -4.37 -17.93
N GLU A 109 9.79 -5.50 -18.03
CA GLU A 109 8.33 -5.57 -17.98
C GLU A 109 7.77 -5.51 -16.55
N ILE A 110 8.58 -5.88 -15.55
CA ILE A 110 8.15 -6.02 -14.14
C ILE A 110 9.15 -5.38 -13.20
N TRP A 111 8.68 -4.36 -12.49
CA TRP A 111 9.45 -3.61 -11.51
C TRP A 111 9.11 -4.12 -10.12
N ALA A 112 10.11 -4.71 -9.47
CA ALA A 112 10.04 -5.13 -8.09
C ALA A 112 11.43 -5.03 -7.42
N PRO A 113 11.48 -4.67 -6.12
CA PRO A 113 10.38 -4.28 -5.25
C PRO A 113 9.73 -2.94 -5.62
N VAL A 114 8.53 -2.65 -5.10
CA VAL A 114 7.85 -1.34 -5.30
C VAL A 114 8.75 -0.15 -4.96
N GLU A 115 9.67 -0.34 -4.00
CA GLU A 115 10.64 0.65 -3.55
C GLU A 115 11.60 1.15 -4.66
N THR A 116 11.75 0.41 -5.77
CA THR A 116 12.51 0.90 -6.92
C THR A 116 11.75 1.97 -7.73
N VAL A 117 10.45 2.15 -7.46
CA VAL A 117 9.56 3.07 -8.21
C VAL A 117 9.14 4.27 -7.36
N ILE A 118 8.74 4.05 -6.11
CA ILE A 118 8.34 5.07 -5.13
C ILE A 118 8.88 4.72 -3.73
N PRO A 119 9.09 5.69 -2.82
CA PRO A 119 9.54 5.38 -1.46
C PRO A 119 8.50 4.55 -0.70
N VAL A 120 8.95 3.53 0.02
CA VAL A 120 8.12 2.62 0.82
C VAL A 120 8.49 2.76 2.29
N ASP A 121 7.50 2.98 3.16
CA ASP A 121 7.71 3.12 4.60
C ASP A 121 7.60 1.79 5.34
N VAL A 122 6.65 0.95 4.93
CA VAL A 122 6.37 -0.34 5.57
C VAL A 122 6.23 -1.45 4.53
N LYS A 123 6.80 -2.62 4.82
CA LYS A 123 6.71 -3.83 4.00
C LYS A 123 5.95 -4.91 4.75
N VAL A 124 4.89 -5.44 4.16
CA VAL A 124 4.07 -6.52 4.71
C VAL A 124 4.30 -7.80 3.88
N PRO A 125 5.11 -8.76 4.35
CA PRO A 125 5.34 -10.01 3.62
C PRO A 125 4.12 -10.95 3.65
N GLY A 126 3.93 -11.75 2.59
CA GLY A 126 2.87 -12.77 2.49
C GLY A 126 2.38 -13.00 1.05
N CYS A 127 1.63 -14.06 0.76
CA CYS A 127 1.13 -14.36 -0.59
C CYS A 127 -0.19 -15.19 -0.59
N ALA A 128 -1.34 -14.60 -0.26
CA ALA A 128 -1.53 -13.24 0.24
C ALA A 128 -1.22 -13.14 1.75
N PRO A 129 -0.77 -11.97 2.26
CA PRO A 129 -0.70 -11.73 3.69
C PRO A 129 -2.07 -11.86 4.34
N ARG A 130 -2.14 -12.24 5.62
CA ARG A 130 -3.43 -12.28 6.31
C ARG A 130 -3.95 -10.85 6.55
N PRO A 131 -5.27 -10.64 6.63
CA PRO A 131 -5.82 -9.32 6.94
C PRO A 131 -5.23 -8.69 8.21
N GLU A 132 -4.97 -9.48 9.26
CA GLU A 132 -4.36 -8.96 10.48
C GLU A 132 -2.94 -8.40 10.25
N ASP A 133 -2.17 -9.03 9.36
CA ASP A 133 -0.82 -8.58 8.98
C ASP A 133 -0.88 -7.28 8.18
N VAL A 134 -1.88 -7.14 7.30
CA VAL A 134 -2.15 -5.90 6.55
C VAL A 134 -2.48 -4.75 7.52
N ILE A 135 -3.39 -4.99 8.47
CA ILE A 135 -3.79 -4.01 9.49
C ILE A 135 -2.57 -3.58 10.31
N ALA A 136 -1.79 -4.55 10.80
CA ALA A 136 -0.56 -4.27 11.55
C ALA A 136 0.45 -3.46 10.72
N GLY A 137 0.54 -3.72 9.42
CA GLY A 137 1.36 -2.96 8.48
C GLY A 137 0.93 -1.49 8.37
N VAL A 138 -0.37 -1.24 8.18
CA VAL A 138 -0.91 0.12 8.12
C VAL A 138 -0.69 0.86 9.45
N VAL A 139 -0.95 0.20 10.58
CA VAL A 139 -0.74 0.78 11.92
C VAL A 139 0.72 1.20 12.12
N LYS A 140 1.70 0.43 11.61
CA LYS A 140 3.13 0.79 11.67
C LYS A 140 3.48 2.04 10.84
N ALA A 141 2.70 2.37 9.80
CA ALA A 141 2.92 3.57 8.99
C ALA A 141 2.33 4.84 9.63
N LEU A 142 1.35 4.72 10.54
CA LEU A 142 0.64 5.86 11.12
C LEU A 142 1.52 6.88 11.88
N PRO A 143 2.57 6.50 12.63
CA PRO A 143 3.43 7.47 13.30
C PRO A 143 3.97 8.54 12.36
N LYS A 144 4.33 8.18 11.12
CA LYS A 144 4.81 9.13 10.09
C LYS A 144 3.79 10.24 9.77
N ILE A 145 2.50 9.94 9.87
CA ILE A 145 1.41 10.87 9.53
C ILE A 145 0.99 11.68 10.77
N LEU A 146 0.96 11.01 11.94
CA LEU A 146 0.48 11.58 13.20
C LEU A 146 1.52 12.46 13.89
N GLU A 147 2.81 12.18 13.73
CA GLU A 147 3.92 12.91 14.36
C GLU A 147 4.54 13.96 13.44
N ALA A 148 4.11 14.03 12.18
CA ALA A 148 4.55 15.05 11.26
C ALA A 148 4.13 16.46 11.74
N PRO A 149 5.04 17.46 11.66
CA PRO A 149 4.80 18.82 12.15
C PRO A 149 3.57 19.50 11.51
#